data_AF-A0A0N4XKK5-F1
#
_entry.id   AF-A0A0N4XKK5-F1
#
_cell.length_a   1.000
_cell.length_b   1.000
_cell.length_c   1.000
_cell.angle_alpha   90.00
_cell.angle_beta   90.00
_cell.angle_gamma   90.00
#
_symmetry.space_group_name_H-M   'P 1'
#
loop_
_entity.id
_entity.type
_entity.pdbx_description
1 polymer ?
#
loop_
_entity_poly.entity_id
_entity_poly.type
_entity_poly.pdbx_seq_one_letter_code
_entity_poly.pdbx_strand_id
1 'polypeptide(L)'
;MIEKMAELHGTSESPVLVHCSAGVGRTGTIISVNYIREMIASGELETLDLFELVMTLRRQRASMVQTQDQYHFVHKCVAYYCRRHLGLPQPEPVKDDLSDDSFSVPAPVVPVFNRPLAINDFPHEPPAPRGPEELGSAAS
;
A
#
# COMPACT_ATOMS: atom_id res chain seq x y z
N MET A 1 11.80 1.35 19.72
CA MET A 1 12.59 0.31 19.03
C MET A 1 13.78 0.91 18.30
N ILE A 2 13.57 1.77 17.30
CA ILE A 2 14.67 2.42 16.54
C ILE A 2 15.64 3.19 17.45
N GLU A 3 15.14 4.01 18.38
CA GLU A 3 16.01 4.74 19.32
C GLU A 3 16.86 3.79 20.19
N LYS A 4 16.26 2.70 20.68
CA LYS A 4 16.98 1.70 21.48
C LYS A 4 18.00 0.94 20.65
N MET A 5 17.70 0.66 19.39
CA MET A 5 18.66 0.07 18.44
C MET A 5 19.86 1.01 18.25
N ALA A 6 19.63 2.31 18.04
CA ALA A 6 20.71 3.29 17.87
C ALA A 6 21.58 3.40 19.14
N GLU A 7 20.97 3.41 20.32
CA GLU A 7 21.68 3.41 21.60
C GLU A 7 22.58 2.18 21.76
N LEU A 8 22.09 0.98 21.43
CA LEU A 8 22.84 -0.27 21.55
C LEU A 8 23.91 -0.44 20.48
N HIS A 9 23.67 0.10 19.28
CA HIS A 9 24.64 0.07 18.19
C HIS A 9 25.85 0.97 18.47
N GLY A 10 25.63 2.10 19.16
CA GLY A 10 26.68 2.99 19.64
C GLY A 10 27.56 3.52 18.51
N THR A 11 28.87 3.25 18.59
CA THR A 11 29.89 3.63 17.59
C THR A 11 30.36 2.44 16.75
N SER A 12 29.55 1.39 16.62
CA SER A 12 29.91 0.23 15.83
C SER A 12 29.81 0.55 14.34
N GLU A 13 30.83 0.18 13.56
CA GLU A 13 30.83 0.33 12.10
C GLU A 13 30.15 -0.86 11.38
N SER A 14 29.63 -1.82 12.13
CA SER A 14 29.05 -3.04 11.56
C SER A 14 27.61 -2.82 11.09
N PRO A 15 27.20 -3.31 9.91
CA PRO A 15 25.83 -3.13 9.45
C PRO A 15 24.79 -3.76 10.40
N VAL A 16 23.67 -3.06 10.60
CA VAL A 16 22.53 -3.60 11.38
C VAL A 16 21.68 -4.51 10.49
N LEU A 17 21.52 -5.78 10.89
CA LEU A 17 20.64 -6.73 10.22
C LEU A 17 19.17 -6.43 10.57
N VAL A 18 18.37 -6.07 9.56
CA VAL A 18 16.92 -5.91 9.70
C VAL A 18 16.21 -6.94 8.83
N HIS A 19 15.38 -7.79 9.42
CA HIS A 19 14.58 -8.75 8.67
C HIS A 19 13.14 -8.84 9.17
N CYS A 20 12.28 -9.42 8.33
CA CYS A 20 10.94 -9.85 8.71
C CYS A 20 10.71 -11.28 8.19
N SER A 21 9.70 -11.50 7.35
CA SER A 21 9.53 -12.77 6.62
C SER A 21 10.25 -12.70 5.27
N ALA A 22 9.67 -11.98 4.28
CA ALA A 22 10.31 -11.76 2.97
C ALA A 22 11.45 -10.72 2.99
N GLY A 23 11.58 -9.94 4.07
CA GLY A 23 12.62 -8.92 4.21
C GLY A 23 12.41 -7.68 3.34
N VAL A 24 11.16 -7.28 3.05
CA VAL A 24 10.85 -6.16 2.14
C VAL A 24 9.89 -5.12 2.72
N GLY A 25 8.74 -5.53 3.27
CA GLY A 25 7.72 -4.61 3.78
C GLY A 25 8.14 -3.90 5.07
N ARG A 26 7.96 -4.57 6.22
CA ARG A 26 8.37 -4.04 7.55
C ARG A 26 9.86 -3.72 7.61
N THR A 27 10.69 -4.52 6.94
CA THR A 27 12.14 -4.26 6.82
C THR A 27 12.40 -2.91 6.16
N GLY A 28 11.78 -2.64 5.00
CA GLY A 28 11.93 -1.35 4.33
C GLY A 28 11.36 -0.18 5.12
N THR A 29 10.26 -0.39 5.84
CA THR A 29 9.69 0.62 6.74
C THR A 29 10.69 1.03 7.83
N ILE A 30 11.28 0.06 8.54
CA ILE A 30 12.24 0.35 9.61
C ILE A 30 13.50 1.01 9.06
N ILE A 31 14.03 0.52 7.93
CA ILE A 31 15.21 1.12 7.28
C ILE A 31 14.93 2.57 6.87
N SER A 32 13.79 2.85 6.23
CA SER A 32 13.42 4.20 5.82
C SER A 32 13.33 5.16 7.00
N VAL A 33 12.67 4.74 8.09
CA VAL A 33 12.50 5.59 9.27
C VAL A 33 13.84 5.80 10.00
N ASN A 34 14.68 4.77 10.11
CA ASN A 34 15.99 4.92 10.73
C ASN A 34 16.89 5.87 9.96
N TYR A 35 16.95 5.71 8.64
CA TYR A 35 17.73 6.58 7.76
C TYR A 35 17.34 8.06 7.92
N ILE A 36 16.04 8.37 7.90
CA ILE A 36 15.59 9.76 8.04
C ILE A 36 15.88 10.30 9.44
N ARG A 37 15.71 9.48 10.48
CA ARG A 37 16.08 9.87 11.85
C ARG A 37 17.56 10.25 11.93
N GLU A 38 18.44 9.48 11.32
CA GLU A 38 19.89 9.75 11.29
C GLU A 38 20.19 11.04 10.53
N MET A 39 19.58 11.26 9.36
CA MET A 39 19.70 12.50 8.59
C MET A 39 19.21 13.73 9.35
N ILE A 40 18.11 13.61 10.11
CA ILE A 40 17.63 14.70 10.99
C ILE A 40 18.62 14.94 12.13
N ALA A 41 19.16 13.88 12.74
CA ALA A 41 20.07 13.99 13.87
C ALA A 41 21.45 14.55 13.48
N SER A 42 21.93 14.27 12.26
CA SER A 42 23.19 14.84 11.74
C SER A 42 23.05 16.32 11.35
N GLY A 43 21.82 16.82 11.16
CA GLY A 43 21.56 18.16 10.67
C GLY A 43 21.79 18.33 9.16
N GLU A 44 21.99 17.23 8.43
CA GLU A 44 22.25 17.23 6.98
C GLU A 44 20.94 17.23 6.15
N LEU A 45 19.79 17.08 6.80
CA LEU A 45 18.51 17.02 6.11
C LEU A 45 17.95 18.42 5.80
N GLU A 46 18.23 18.94 4.61
CA GLU A 46 17.61 20.18 4.10
C GLU A 46 16.26 19.91 3.42
N THR A 47 16.19 18.86 2.59
CA THR A 47 15.00 18.46 1.84
C THR A 47 14.78 16.96 1.95
N LEU A 48 13.53 16.53 2.08
CA LEU A 48 13.17 15.12 2.16
C LEU A 48 12.16 14.74 1.10
N ASP A 49 12.58 13.93 0.14
CA ASP A 49 11.69 13.23 -0.77
C ASP A 49 11.53 11.77 -0.34
N LEU A 50 10.41 11.48 0.32
CA LEU A 50 10.08 10.14 0.79
C LEU A 50 9.80 9.15 -0.34
N PHE A 51 9.30 9.62 -1.48
CA PHE A 51 9.05 8.75 -2.63
C PHE A 51 10.38 8.29 -3.24
N GLU A 52 11.29 9.24 -3.48
CA GLU A 52 12.60 8.92 -4.06
C GLU A 52 13.46 8.05 -3.12
N LEU A 53 13.38 8.27 -1.81
CA LEU A 53 14.00 7.37 -0.83
C LEU A 53 13.51 5.92 -1.00
N VAL A 54 12.20 5.71 -1.08
CA VAL A 54 11.64 4.36 -1.24
C VAL A 54 11.98 3.79 -2.61
N MET A 55 12.01 4.60 -3.68
CA MET A 55 12.45 4.14 -4.99
C MET A 55 13.92 3.72 -4.98
N THR A 56 14.79 4.48 -4.31
CA THR A 56 16.21 4.13 -4.11
C THR A 56 16.34 2.80 -3.37
N LEU A 57 15.61 2.60 -2.28
CA LEU A 57 15.60 1.33 -1.56
C LEU A 57 15.09 0.18 -2.44
N ARG A 58 14.10 0.42 -3.30
CA ARG A 58 13.57 -0.58 -4.24
C ARG A 58 14.56 -0.96 -5.34
N ARG A 59 15.46 -0.06 -5.73
CA ARG A 59 16.58 -0.36 -6.64
C ARG A 59 17.62 -1.26 -5.98
N GLN A 60 17.84 -1.13 -4.67
CA GLN A 60 18.76 -1.97 -3.91
C GLN A 60 18.15 -3.34 -3.55
N ARG A 61 16.86 -3.38 -3.20
CA ARG A 61 16.10 -4.60 -2.91
C ARG A 61 14.65 -4.43 -3.35
N ALA A 62 14.18 -5.29 -4.25
CA ALA A 62 12.84 -5.17 -4.81
C ALA A 62 11.74 -5.18 -3.72
N SER A 63 10.66 -4.42 -3.97
CA SER A 63 9.46 -4.35 -3.12
C SER A 63 9.65 -3.80 -1.70
N MET A 64 10.75 -3.08 -1.43
CA MET A 64 10.93 -2.34 -0.17
C MET A 64 9.75 -1.39 0.08
N VAL A 65 9.20 -1.43 1.30
CA VAL A 65 7.94 -0.78 1.69
C VAL A 65 6.79 -1.24 0.78
N GLN A 66 6.10 -2.30 1.19
CA GLN A 66 5.27 -3.11 0.29
C GLN A 66 3.83 -2.59 0.16
N THR A 67 3.25 -2.05 1.24
CA THR A 67 1.84 -1.63 1.26
C THR A 67 1.69 -0.13 1.47
N GLN A 68 0.53 0.41 1.10
CA GLN A 68 0.19 1.80 1.32
C GLN A 68 0.24 2.18 2.81
N ASP A 69 -0.28 1.33 3.69
CA ASP A 69 -0.26 1.58 5.14
C ASP A 69 1.17 1.67 5.68
N GLN A 70 2.08 0.85 5.18
CA GLN A 70 3.49 0.92 5.54
C GLN A 70 4.10 2.25 5.09
N TYR A 71 3.80 2.70 3.87
CA TYR A 71 4.28 3.98 3.36
C TYR A 71 3.69 5.16 4.16
N HIS A 72 2.39 5.12 4.45
CA HIS A 72 1.72 6.12 5.29
C HIS A 72 2.28 6.14 6.72
N PHE A 73 2.63 4.97 7.26
CA PHE A 73 3.30 4.88 8.56
C PHE A 73 4.69 5.53 8.53
N VAL A 74 5.47 5.38 7.45
CA VAL A 74 6.74 6.12 7.29
C VAL A 74 6.51 7.63 7.36
N HIS A 75 5.51 8.16 6.64
CA HIS A 75 5.14 9.58 6.70
C HIS A 75 4.81 10.04 8.12
N LYS A 76 4.02 9.26 8.87
CA LYS A 76 3.70 9.55 10.28
C LYS A 76 4.95 9.61 11.15
N CYS A 77 5.87 8.66 11.01
CA CYS A 77 7.13 8.64 11.75
C CYS A 77 8.03 9.84 11.41
N VAL A 78 8.11 10.20 10.13
CA VAL A 78 8.87 11.38 9.69
C VAL A 78 8.32 12.65 10.30
N ALA A 79 7.00 12.87 10.21
CA ALA A 79 6.36 14.03 10.81
C ALA A 79 6.62 14.09 12.33
N TYR A 80 6.58 12.94 13.02
CA TYR A 80 6.91 12.84 14.44
C TYR A 80 8.35 13.28 14.73
N TYR A 81 9.34 12.77 13.99
CA TYR A 81 10.75 13.12 14.20
C TYR A 81 11.05 14.57 13.83
N CYS A 82 10.51 15.09 12.74
CA CYS A 82 10.69 16.50 12.36
C CYS A 82 10.12 17.43 13.44
N ARG A 83 8.89 17.17 13.92
CA ARG A 83 8.29 17.96 15.01
C ARG A 83 9.13 17.91 16.28
N ARG A 84 9.59 16.72 16.66
CA ARG A 84 10.45 16.53 17.84
C ARG A 84 11.76 17.30 17.72
N HIS A 85 12.40 17.27 16.56
CA HIS A 85 13.64 18.00 16.30
C HIS A 85 13.44 19.52 16.30
N LEU A 86 12.31 20.00 15.78
CA LEU A 86 11.94 21.43 15.76
C LEU A 86 11.31 21.94 17.07
N GLY A 87 11.13 21.08 18.09
CA GLY A 87 10.49 21.46 19.36
C GLY A 87 8.99 21.78 19.23
N LEU A 88 8.33 21.29 18.18
CA LEU A 88 6.91 21.52 17.95
C LEU A 88 6.04 20.52 18.74
N PRO A 89 4.87 20.93 19.24
CA PRO A 89 3.95 20.04 19.90
C PRO A 89 3.48 18.92 18.96
N GLN A 90 3.34 17.72 19.52
CA GLN A 90 2.74 16.62 18.77
C GLN A 90 1.25 16.87 18.61
N PRO A 91 0.67 16.49 17.45
CA PRO A 91 -0.76 16.62 17.28
C PRO A 91 -1.43 15.65 18.25
N GLU A 92 -2.48 16.13 18.92
CA GLU A 92 -3.33 15.24 19.70
C GLU A 92 -3.80 14.10 18.79
N PRO A 93 -3.84 12.86 19.29
CA PRO A 93 -4.37 11.75 18.52
C PRO A 93 -5.78 12.14 18.08
N VAL A 94 -6.00 12.13 16.76
CA VAL A 94 -7.35 12.30 16.21
C VAL A 94 -8.20 11.24 16.89
N LYS A 95 -9.17 11.68 17.69
CA LYS A 95 -10.19 10.77 18.20
C LYS A 95 -10.91 10.30 16.96
N ASP A 96 -10.94 9.00 16.70
CA ASP A 96 -11.87 8.45 15.73
C ASP A 96 -13.27 8.55 16.37
N ASP A 97 -13.82 9.76 16.44
CA ASP A 97 -15.25 9.97 16.66
C ASP A 97 -15.97 9.58 15.37
N LEU A 98 -15.99 8.26 15.13
CA LEU A 98 -16.94 7.59 14.25
C LEU A 98 -18.35 7.75 14.83
N SER A 99 -18.87 8.97 14.80
CA SER A 99 -20.29 9.29 15.03
C SER A 99 -20.74 10.54 14.28
N ASP A 100 -20.01 11.01 13.26
CA ASP A 100 -20.54 12.00 12.33
C ASP A 100 -20.75 11.40 10.93
N ASP A 101 -21.90 10.77 10.77
CA ASP A 101 -22.46 10.26 9.51
C ASP A 101 -23.02 11.42 8.63
N SER A 102 -22.34 12.57 8.61
CA SER A 102 -22.77 13.76 7.86
C SER A 102 -21.76 14.27 6.83
N PHE A 103 -20.98 13.37 6.22
CA PHE A 103 -20.57 13.58 4.83
C PHE A 103 -21.56 12.88 3.91
N SER A 104 -22.54 13.63 3.41
CA SER A 104 -23.32 13.23 2.24
C SER A 104 -22.40 13.17 1.02
N VAL A 105 -21.70 12.06 0.86
CA VAL A 105 -21.08 11.71 -0.42
C VAL A 105 -22.24 11.36 -1.36
N PRO A 106 -22.43 12.04 -2.51
CA PRO A 106 -23.41 11.56 -3.49
C PRO A 106 -23.01 10.13 -3.85
N ALA A 107 -23.99 9.22 -3.79
CA ALA A 107 -23.77 7.79 -3.98
C ALA A 107 -22.90 7.54 -5.23
N PRO A 108 -21.91 6.63 -5.16
CA PRO A 108 -21.13 6.27 -6.33
C PRO A 108 -22.09 5.75 -7.40
N VAL A 109 -21.99 6.28 -8.62
CA VAL A 109 -22.70 5.74 -9.77
C VAL A 109 -22.15 4.33 -9.98
N VAL A 110 -22.86 3.33 -9.46
CA VAL A 110 -22.48 1.93 -9.64
C VAL A 110 -22.52 1.60 -11.13
N PRO A 111 -21.45 1.06 -11.73
CA PRO A 111 -21.58 0.45 -13.05
C PRO A 111 -22.59 -0.69 -12.93
N VAL A 112 -23.50 -0.77 -13.90
CA VAL A 112 -24.63 -1.71 -13.99
C VAL A 112 -24.15 -3.15 -14.25
N PHE A 113 -23.19 -3.64 -13.46
CA PHE A 113 -22.52 -4.92 -13.67
C PHE A 113 -22.72 -5.93 -12.55
N ASN A 114 -23.43 -5.54 -11.48
CA ASN A 114 -23.60 -6.38 -10.28
C ASN A 114 -25.06 -6.58 -9.86
N ARG A 115 -25.97 -6.70 -10.84
CA ARG A 115 -27.29 -7.28 -10.57
C ARG A 115 -27.14 -8.80 -10.60
N PRO A 116 -27.58 -9.55 -9.57
CA PRO A 116 -27.59 -11.01 -9.66
C PRO A 116 -28.49 -11.41 -10.84
N LEU A 117 -27.95 -12.20 -11.77
CA LEU A 117 -28.71 -12.77 -12.88
C LEU A 117 -29.87 -13.58 -12.29
N ALA A 118 -31.10 -13.18 -12.57
CA ALA A 118 -32.25 -14.00 -12.24
C ALA A 118 -32.28 -15.19 -13.21
N ILE A 119 -32.72 -16.35 -12.73
CA ILE A 119 -32.81 -17.61 -13.52
C ILE A 119 -33.59 -17.44 -14.84
N ASN A 120 -34.41 -16.39 -14.94
CA ASN A 120 -35.25 -16.10 -16.10
C ASN A 120 -34.60 -15.20 -17.18
N ASP A 121 -33.33 -14.79 -17.01
CA ASP A 121 -32.63 -13.88 -17.96
C ASP A 121 -31.86 -14.62 -19.08
N PHE A 122 -31.91 -15.95 -19.17
CA PHE A 122 -31.31 -16.68 -20.29
C PHE A 122 -32.25 -16.72 -21.49
N PRO A 123 -31.83 -16.25 -22.68
CA PRO A 123 -32.58 -16.48 -23.91
C PRO A 123 -32.67 -17.99 -24.16
N HIS A 124 -33.87 -18.45 -24.54
CA HIS A 124 -34.11 -19.84 -24.91
C HIS A 124 -33.07 -20.25 -25.98
N GLU A 125 -32.29 -21.27 -25.68
CA GLU A 125 -31.28 -21.80 -26.59
C GLU A 125 -31.97 -22.19 -27.91
N PRO A 126 -31.53 -21.68 -29.07
CA PRO A 126 -32.10 -22.09 -30.34
C PRO A 126 -31.81 -23.59 -30.55
N PRO A 127 -32.74 -24.34 -31.16
CA PRO A 127 -32.54 -25.77 -31.37
C PRO A 127 -31.27 -26.01 -32.19
N ALA A 128 -30.51 -27.04 -31.77
CA ALA A 128 -29.24 -27.40 -32.40
C ALA A 128 -29.39 -27.60 -33.91
N PRO A 129 -28.40 -27.17 -34.72
CA PRO A 129 -28.42 -27.41 -36.16
C PRO A 129 -28.40 -28.91 -36.43
N ARG A 130 -29.25 -29.38 -37.36
CA ARG A 130 -29.28 -30.79 -37.77
C ARG A 130 -27.93 -31.16 -38.40
N GLY A 131 -27.38 -32.29 -37.96
CA GLY A 131 -26.12 -32.83 -38.46
C GLY A 131 -26.17 -33.23 -39.94
N PRO A 132 -25.00 -33.51 -40.55
CA PRO A 132 -24.87 -33.74 -41.99
C PRO A 132 -25.45 -35.06 -42.52
N GLU A 133 -26.27 -35.78 -41.74
CA GLU A 133 -26.87 -37.05 -42.16
C GLU A 133 -28.18 -36.89 -42.96
N GLU A 134 -28.68 -35.66 -43.18
CA GLU A 134 -29.83 -35.39 -44.05
C GLU A 134 -29.45 -34.63 -45.34
N LEU A 135 -28.29 -34.93 -45.93
CA LEU A 135 -28.01 -34.65 -47.35
C LEU A 135 -28.19 -35.93 -48.19
N GLY A 136 -29.36 -36.55 -48.05
CA GLY A 136 -29.80 -37.67 -48.88
C GLY A 136 -31.09 -37.32 -49.60
N SER A 137 -31.03 -37.27 -50.93
CA SER A 137 -32.17 -37.33 -51.86
C SER A 137 -33.05 -36.08 -52.04
N ALA A 138 -32.56 -35.09 -52.81
CA ALA A 138 -33.41 -34.28 -53.69
C ALA A 138 -32.57 -33.54 -54.75
N ALA A 139 -32.09 -34.29 -55.75
CA ALA A 139 -31.75 -33.72 -57.05
C ALA A 139 -32.31 -34.68 -58.12
N SER A 140 -33.50 -34.34 -58.62
CA SER A 140 -33.97 -34.70 -59.96
C SER A 140 -33.91 -33.46 -60.81
#